data_AF-A0A0S8G0C7-F1
#
_entry.id   AF-A0A0S8G0C7-F1
#
_cell.length_a   1.000
_cell.length_b   1.000
_cell.length_c   1.000
_cell.angle_alpha   90.00
_cell.angle_beta   90.00
_cell.angle_gamma   90.00
#
_symmetry.space_group_name_H-M   'P 1'
#
loop_
_entity.id
_entity.type
_entity.pdbx_description
1 polymer ?
#
loop_
_entity_poly.entity_id
_entity_poly.type
_entity_poly.pdbx_seq_one_letter_code
_entity_poly.pdbx_strand_id
1 'polypeptide(L)'
;MEAVFSAAGASDAEIPLVTRERHSRQLRCARAEIDAFAKTRSGGIAPEVTATHLRAAAQALEELLGVIAPEDLLTRVFSEFCIGK
;
A
#
# COMPACT_ATOMS: atom_id res chain seq x y z
N MET A 1 10.42 13.28 23.61
CA MET A 1 11.74 12.67 23.40
C MET A 1 11.86 12.39 21.91
N GLU A 2 12.28 13.43 21.19
CA GLU A 2 12.50 13.43 19.74
C GLU A 2 13.68 12.53 19.39
N ALA A 3 13.52 11.71 18.35
CA ALA A 3 14.63 11.12 17.64
C ALA A 3 14.50 11.53 16.17
N VAL A 4 15.13 12.66 15.87
CA VAL A 4 15.46 13.15 14.54
C VAL A 4 16.43 12.15 13.92
N PHE A 5 16.00 11.38 12.93
CA PHE A 5 16.89 10.51 12.16
C PHE A 5 17.53 11.32 11.03
N SER A 6 18.82 11.61 11.23
CA SER A 6 19.70 12.39 10.37
C SER A 6 19.92 11.73 9.01
N ALA A 7 19.88 12.57 7.98
CA ALA A 7 20.18 12.27 6.60
C ALA A 7 21.66 11.89 6.38
N ALA A 8 21.89 10.90 5.53
CA ALA A 8 23.18 10.70 4.85
C ALA A 8 22.93 10.02 3.50
N GLY A 9 23.16 10.76 2.40
CA GLY A 9 23.22 10.23 1.03
C GLY A 9 22.37 11.01 0.03
N ALA A 10 22.99 12.00 -0.62
CA ALA A 10 22.49 12.83 -1.72
C ALA A 10 21.82 11.99 -2.84
N SER A 11 20.84 12.44 -3.62
CA SER A 11 20.47 13.77 -4.11
C SER A 11 19.02 13.68 -4.60
N ASP A 12 18.07 14.30 -3.89
CA ASP A 12 16.64 14.06 -4.15
C ASP A 12 15.84 15.22 -3.57
N ALA A 13 15.68 16.26 -4.37
CA ALA A 13 14.87 17.41 -3.99
C ALA A 13 13.42 16.94 -3.85
N GLU A 14 12.91 17.00 -2.62
CA GLU A 14 11.48 16.92 -2.30
C GLU A 14 10.76 15.62 -2.70
N ILE A 15 11.20 14.43 -2.26
CA ILE A 15 10.19 13.38 -2.03
C ILE A 15 9.25 13.92 -0.93
N PRO A 16 7.96 14.19 -1.22
CA PRO A 16 7.08 14.83 -0.27
C PRO A 16 6.96 13.95 0.97
N LEU A 17 7.11 14.51 2.17
CA LEU A 17 6.96 13.76 3.45
C LEU A 17 5.66 12.95 3.50
N VAL A 18 4.59 13.45 2.86
CA VAL A 18 3.30 12.77 2.68
C VAL A 18 3.43 11.40 1.99
N THR A 19 4.32 11.26 1.00
CA THR A 19 4.56 9.99 0.32
C THR A 19 5.22 8.97 1.25
N ARG A 20 6.17 9.39 2.10
CA ARG A 20 6.81 8.52 3.09
C ARG A 20 5.79 7.99 4.10
N GLU A 21 4.90 8.83 4.59
CA GLU A 21 3.84 8.42 5.52
C GLU A 21 2.84 7.47 4.83
N ARG A 22 2.40 7.80 3.61
CA ARG A 22 1.50 6.95 2.82
C ARG A 22 2.13 5.57 2.53
N HIS A 23 3.40 5.53 2.14
CA HIS A 23 4.13 4.30 1.86
C HIS A 23 4.35 3.48 3.13
N SER A 24 4.72 4.13 4.24
CA SER A 24 4.83 3.49 5.56
C SER A 24 3.50 2.89 6.01
N ARG A 25 2.38 3.58 5.76
CA ARG A 25 1.04 3.06 6.02
C ARG A 25 0.76 1.78 5.22
N GLN A 26 1.03 1.78 3.92
CA GLN A 26 0.81 0.60 3.08
C GLN A 26 1.65 -0.61 3.52
N LEU A 27 2.92 -0.39 3.86
CA LEU A 27 3.77 -1.45 4.40
C LEU A 27 3.27 -2.01 5.74
N ARG A 28 2.72 -1.16 6.61
CA ARG A 28 2.10 -1.60 7.87
C ARG A 28 0.83 -2.42 7.61
N CYS A 29 0.00 -2.01 6.66
CA CYS A 29 -1.19 -2.76 6.26
C CYS A 29 -0.80 -4.14 5.71
N ALA A 30 0.15 -4.21 4.77
CA ALA A 30 0.62 -5.49 4.21
C ALA A 30 1.17 -6.42 5.30
N ARG A 31 1.97 -5.89 6.23
CA ARG A 31 2.48 -6.65 7.38
C ARG A 31 1.35 -7.20 8.25
N ALA A 32 0.37 -6.35 8.61
CA ALA A 32 -0.74 -6.76 9.47
C ALA A 32 -1.56 -7.91 8.85
N GLU A 33 -1.77 -7.87 7.53
CA GLU A 33 -2.46 -8.93 6.80
C GLU A 33 -1.64 -10.24 6.76
N ILE A 34 -0.33 -10.17 6.57
CA ILE A 34 0.55 -11.36 6.63
C ILE A 34 0.54 -11.97 8.05
N ASP A 35 0.53 -11.15 9.09
CA ASP A 35 0.43 -11.62 10.47
C ASP A 35 -0.94 -12.27 10.74
N ALA A 36 -2.01 -11.72 10.17
CA ALA A 36 -3.35 -12.28 10.24
C ALA A 36 -3.46 -13.61 9.49
N PHE A 37 -2.83 -13.74 8.31
CA PHE A 37 -2.68 -15.00 7.58
C PHE A 37 -1.99 -16.07 8.44
N ALA A 38 -0.87 -15.73 9.08
CA ALA A 38 -0.14 -16.67 9.92
C ALA A 38 -1.00 -17.17 11.10
N LYS A 39 -1.75 -16.27 11.74
CA LYS A 39 -2.67 -16.59 12.83
C LYS A 39 -3.82 -17.48 12.36
N THR A 40 -4.51 -17.11 11.28
CA THR A 40 -5.66 -17.86 10.76
C THR A 40 -5.27 -19.25 10.25
N ARG A 41 -4.11 -19.37 9.58
CA ARG A 41 -3.52 -20.65 9.18
C ARG A 41 -3.22 -21.55 10.39
N SER A 42 -2.65 -20.98 11.46
CA SER A 42 -2.35 -21.75 12.68
C SER A 42 -3.61 -22.12 13.48
N GLY A 43 -4.67 -21.32 13.36
CA GLY A 43 -5.95 -21.53 14.05
C GLY A 43 -6.91 -22.50 13.35
N GLY A 44 -6.50 -23.12 12.23
CA GLY A 44 -7.34 -24.08 11.50
C GLY A 44 -8.53 -23.46 10.77
N ILE A 45 -8.46 -22.16 10.47
CA ILE A 45 -9.49 -21.48 9.67
C ILE A 45 -9.46 -22.02 8.22
N ALA A 46 -10.62 -22.01 7.57
CA ALA A 46 -10.77 -22.44 6.19
C ALA A 46 -9.71 -21.77 5.26
N PRO A 47 -9.07 -22.53 4.35
CA PRO A 47 -8.04 -22.00 3.45
C PRO A 47 -8.53 -20.83 2.59
N GLU A 48 -9.81 -20.83 2.19
CA GLU A 48 -10.43 -19.79 1.39
C GLU A 48 -10.45 -18.45 2.13
N VAL A 49 -10.76 -18.50 3.43
CA VAL A 49 -10.76 -17.33 4.32
C VAL A 49 -9.33 -16.92 4.63
N THR A 50 -8.43 -17.86 4.87
CA THR A 50 -7.02 -17.58 5.14
C THR A 50 -6.36 -16.89 3.94
N ALA A 51 -6.69 -17.28 2.71
CA ALA A 51 -6.14 -16.70 1.48
C ALA A 51 -6.57 -15.24 1.22
N THR A 52 -7.65 -14.74 1.82
CA THR A 52 -8.06 -13.33 1.64
C THR A 52 -7.02 -12.37 2.20
N HIS A 53 -6.36 -12.74 3.31
CA HIS A 53 -5.27 -11.96 3.89
C HIS A 53 -4.09 -11.79 2.94
N LEU A 54 -3.72 -12.83 2.17
CA LEU A 54 -2.66 -12.71 1.17
C LEU A 54 -3.05 -11.78 0.02
N ARG A 55 -4.32 -11.81 -0.41
CA ARG A 55 -4.82 -10.87 -1.44
C ARG A 55 -4.79 -9.43 -0.92
N ALA A 56 -5.24 -9.19 0.31
CA ALA A 56 -5.20 -7.87 0.93
C ALA A 56 -3.76 -7.35 1.10
N ALA A 57 -2.82 -8.22 1.49
CA ALA A 57 -1.40 -7.88 1.55
C ALA A 57 -0.82 -7.51 0.19
N ALA A 58 -1.17 -8.26 -0.86
CA ALA A 58 -0.74 -7.97 -2.23
C ALA A 58 -1.28 -6.61 -2.72
N GLN A 59 -2.57 -6.34 -2.50
CA GLN A 59 -3.18 -5.06 -2.89
C GLN A 59 -2.51 -3.86 -2.20
N ALA A 60 -2.21 -3.95 -0.90
CA ALA A 60 -1.49 -2.89 -0.19
C ALA A 60 -0.09 -2.63 -0.78
N LEU A 61 0.59 -3.68 -1.27
CA LEU A 61 1.88 -3.56 -1.94
C LEU A 61 1.76 -3.01 -3.37
N GLU A 62 0.70 -3.33 -4.10
CA GLU A 62 0.41 -2.74 -5.41
C GLU A 62 0.16 -1.23 -5.31
N GLU A 63 -0.64 -0.81 -4.31
CA GLU A 63 -0.88 0.60 -4.01
C GLU A 63 0.41 1.35 -3.59
N LEU A 64 1.32 0.66 -2.90
CA LEU A 64 2.64 1.19 -2.54
C LEU A 64 3.53 1.39 -3.76
N LEU A 65 3.58 0.40 -4.65
CA LEU A 65 4.39 0.41 -5.87
C LEU A 65 3.80 1.31 -6.95
N GLY A 66 2.58 1.81 -6.76
CA GLY A 66 1.86 2.56 -7.78
C GLY A 66 1.54 1.68 -8.99
N VAL A 67 1.37 0.38 -8.78
CA VAL A 67 0.82 -0.53 -9.79
C VAL A 67 -0.64 -0.15 -9.93
N ILE A 68 -0.93 0.71 -10.89
CA ILE A 68 -2.29 1.09 -11.25
C ILE A 68 -2.80 -0.03 -12.16
N ALA A 69 -3.84 -0.75 -11.74
CA ALA A 69 -4.52 -1.68 -12.63
C ALA A 69 -5.03 -0.89 -13.85
N PRO A 70 -5.03 -1.47 -15.07
CA PRO A 70 -5.51 -0.77 -16.27
C PRO A 70 -6.92 -0.17 -16.10
N GLU A 71 -7.72 -0.80 -15.24
CA GLU A 71 -9.07 -0.42 -14.80
C GLU A 71 -9.08 0.95 -14.08
N ASP A 72 -8.11 1.17 -13.21
CA ASP A 72 -7.96 2.39 -12.40
C ASP A 72 -7.41 3.55 -13.24
N LEU A 73 -6.61 3.25 -14.28
CA LEU A 73 -6.19 4.24 -15.27
C LEU A 73 -7.40 4.84 -16.00
N LEU A 74 -8.36 4.01 -16.40
CA LEU A 74 -9.57 4.48 -17.07
C LEU A 74 -10.37 5.39 -16.14
N THR A 75 -10.57 5.00 -14.88
CA THR A 75 -11.33 5.80 -13.91
C THR A 75 -10.66 7.14 -13.61
N ARG A 76 -9.32 7.19 -13.55
CA ARG A 76 -8.57 8.43 -13.32
C ARG A 76 -8.57 9.34 -14.54
N VAL A 77 -8.35 8.79 -15.73
CA VAL A 77 -8.45 9.55 -16.99
C VAL A 77 -9.85 10.16 -17.13
N PHE A 78 -10.92 9.37 -16.94
CA PHE A 78 -12.28 9.87 -17.08
C PHE A 78 -12.75 10.79 -15.93
N SER A 79 -12.09 10.79 -14.77
CA SER A 79 -12.44 11.69 -13.65
C SER A 79 -11.71 13.04 -13.69
N GLU A 80 -10.53 13.13 -14.32
CA GLU A 80 -9.88 14.41 -14.64
C GLU A 80 -10.48 15.08 -15.88
N PHE A 81 -11.21 14.32 -16.71
CA PHE A 81 -12.12 14.88 -17.72
C PHE A 81 -13.38 15.43 -17.04
N CYS A 82 -13.25 16.56 -16.34
CA CYS A 82 -14.33 17.54 -16.33
C CYS A 82 -14.52 18.02 -17.79
N ILE A 83 -15.22 17.23 -18.60
CA ILE A 83 -15.82 17.71 -19.85
C ILE A 83 -17.01 18.57 -19.43
N GLY A 84 -16.67 19.78 -18.95
CA GLY A 84 -17.48 20.95 -19.13
C GLY A 84 -17.23 21.51 -20.52
N LYS A 85 -17.63 20.74 -21.55
CA LYS A 85 -18.16 21.26 -22.81
C LYS A 85 -18.90 20.18 -23.58
#